data_AF-A0A7V0TBQ6-F1
#
_entry.id   AF-A0A7V0TBQ6-F1
#
_cell.length_a   1.000
_cell.length_b   1.000
_cell.length_c   1.000
_cell.angle_alpha   90.00
_cell.angle_beta   90.00
_cell.angle_gamma   90.00
#
_symmetry.space_group_name_H-M   'P 1'
#
loop_
_entity.id
_entity.type
_entity.pdbx_description
1 polymer ?
#
loop_
_entity_poly.entity_id
_entity_poly.type
_entity_poly.pdbx_seq_one_letter_code
_entity_poly.pdbx_strand_id
1 'polypeptide(L)'
;VMLPTIIFGAAQALNIPSLQTILAKMAPDNQRGALMSLNGMVIRLGQTLGPMIIGFGYGKNGINGAYYLGALLAAIGLVVAFSLIRKN
;
A
#
# COMPACT_ATOMS: atom_id res chain seq x y z
N VAL A 1 10.78 -5.10 -17.73
CA VAL A 1 9.47 -4.61 -17.21
C VAL A 1 8.50 -5.76 -16.94
N MET A 2 8.34 -6.74 -17.84
CA MET A 2 7.34 -7.82 -17.68
C MET A 2 7.44 -8.62 -16.37
N LEU A 3 8.64 -9.09 -15.99
CA LEU A 3 8.85 -9.83 -14.74
C LEU A 3 8.40 -9.04 -13.49
N PRO A 4 8.88 -7.80 -13.24
CA PRO A 4 8.44 -7.04 -12.07
C PRO A 4 6.95 -6.70 -12.11
N THR A 5 6.34 -6.48 -13.29
CA THR A 5 4.88 -6.25 -13.38
C THR A 5 4.08 -7.50 -13.02
N ILE A 6 4.53 -8.70 -13.43
CA ILE A 6 3.89 -9.97 -13.07
C ILE A 6 3.97 -10.20 -11.57
N ILE A 7 5.15 -10.01 -10.97
CA ILE A 7 5.36 -10.14 -9.53
C ILE A 7 4.46 -9.15 -8.77
N PHE A 8 4.45 -7.88 -9.21
CA PHE A 8 3.61 -6.85 -8.60
C PHE A 8 2.12 -7.18 -8.72
N GLY A 9 1.66 -7.60 -9.91
CA GLY A 9 0.27 -7.98 -10.14
C GLY A 9 -0.17 -9.17 -9.28
N ALA A 10 0.66 -10.23 -9.21
CA ALA A 10 0.39 -11.39 -8.35
C ALA A 10 0.36 -11.00 -6.86
N ALA A 11 1.30 -10.16 -6.41
CA ALA A 11 1.32 -9.66 -5.05
C ALA A 11 0.06 -8.85 -4.71
N GLN A 12 -0.39 -7.97 -5.60
CA GLN A 12 -1.62 -7.18 -5.43
C GLN A 12 -2.87 -8.08 -5.41
N ALA A 13 -2.94 -9.07 -6.30
CA ALA A 13 -4.04 -10.01 -6.38
C ALA A 13 -4.21 -10.83 -5.09
N LEU A 14 -3.11 -11.16 -4.41
CA LEU A 14 -3.15 -11.80 -3.09
C LEU A 14 -3.46 -10.80 -1.97
N ASN A 15 -2.87 -9.62 -2.01
CA ASN A 15 -2.89 -8.65 -0.91
C ASN A 15 -4.29 -8.04 -0.68
N ILE A 16 -4.95 -7.57 -1.75
CA ILE A 16 -6.24 -6.87 -1.65
C ILE A 16 -7.33 -7.74 -0.97
N PRO A 17 -7.66 -8.95 -1.46
CA PRO A 17 -8.70 -9.77 -0.83
C PRO A 17 -8.31 -10.29 0.55
N SER A 18 -7.01 -10.56 0.79
CA SER A 18 -6.53 -11.02 2.09
C SER A 18 -6.71 -9.94 3.16
N LEU A 19 -6.31 -8.70 2.88
CA LEU A 19 -6.49 -7.59 3.81
C LEU A 19 -7.96 -7.26 4.06
N GLN A 20 -8.79 -7.25 3.01
CA GLN A 20 -10.23 -7.04 3.17
C GLN A 20 -10.87 -8.11 4.07
N THR A 21 -10.47 -9.38 3.91
CA THR A 21 -10.96 -10.48 4.74
C THR A 21 -10.51 -10.34 6.20
N ILE A 22 -9.25 -10.00 6.45
CA ILE A 22 -8.71 -9.80 7.81
C ILE A 22 -9.45 -8.66 8.51
N LEU A 23 -9.55 -7.49 7.87
CA LEU A 23 -10.23 -6.33 8.43
C LEU A 23 -11.71 -6.62 8.70
N ALA A 24 -12.37 -7.35 7.80
CA ALA A 24 -13.77 -7.72 7.95
C ALA A 24 -14.02 -8.68 9.12
N LYS A 25 -13.08 -9.59 9.39
CA LYS A 25 -13.15 -10.55 10.51
C LYS A 25 -12.83 -9.90 11.85
N MET A 26 -11.95 -8.89 11.87
CA MET A 26 -11.56 -8.17 13.08
C MET A 26 -12.58 -7.08 13.48
N ALA A 27 -13.40 -6.62 12.53
CA ALA A 27 -14.37 -5.57 12.78
C ALA A 27 -15.61 -6.10 13.54
N PRO A 28 -16.04 -5.44 14.63
CA PRO A 28 -17.34 -5.69 15.25
C PRO A 28 -18.48 -5.46 14.25
N ASP A 29 -19.54 -6.28 14.30
CA ASP A 29 -20.62 -6.24 13.30
C ASP A 29 -21.28 -4.86 13.18
N ASN A 30 -21.44 -4.15 14.29
CA ASN A 30 -22.02 -2.80 14.33
C ASN A 30 -21.09 -1.69 13.82
N GLN A 31 -19.79 -1.96 13.67
CA GLN A 31 -18.77 -0.98 13.25
C GLN A 31 -18.08 -1.36 11.94
N ARG A 32 -18.41 -2.52 11.35
CA ARG A 32 -17.79 -3.02 10.13
C ARG A 32 -17.86 -2.05 8.96
N GLY A 33 -19.00 -1.39 8.77
CA GLY A 33 -19.16 -0.34 7.75
C GLY A 33 -18.19 0.83 7.96
N ALA A 34 -18.01 1.28 9.20
CA ALA A 34 -17.10 2.39 9.53
C ALA A 34 -15.62 2.01 9.40
N LEU A 35 -15.24 0.79 9.80
CA LEU A 35 -13.85 0.32 9.64
C LEU A 35 -13.51 0.08 8.16
N MET A 36 -14.45 -0.43 7.37
CA MET A 36 -14.27 -0.55 5.91
C MET A 36 -14.19 0.81 5.22
N SER A 37 -15.00 1.79 5.63
CA SER A 37 -14.94 3.14 5.06
C SER A 37 -13.63 3.85 5.41
N LEU A 38 -13.10 3.65 6.62
CA LEU A 38 -11.78 4.14 7.02
C LEU A 38 -10.68 3.50 6.17
N ASN A 39 -10.73 2.19 5.92
CA ASN A 39 -9.79 1.52 5.02
C ASN A 39 -9.84 2.14 3.60
N GLY A 40 -11.03 2.36 3.06
CA GLY A 40 -11.21 3.02 1.77
C GLY A 40 -10.64 4.45 1.74
N MET A 41 -10.81 5.21 2.83
CA MET A 41 -10.23 6.54 2.98
C MET A 41 -8.70 6.50 2.93
N VAL A 42 -8.07 5.58 3.67
CA VAL A 42 -6.61 5.40 3.69
C VAL A 42 -6.08 5.05 2.30
N ILE A 43 -6.75 4.15 1.56
CA ILE A 43 -6.38 3.80 0.19
C ILE A 43 -6.40 5.03 -0.72
N ARG A 44 -7.48 5.83 -0.65
CA ARG A 44 -7.61 7.06 -1.47
C ARG A 44 -6.56 8.10 -1.12
N LEU A 45 -6.23 8.27 0.16
CA LEU A 45 -5.13 9.15 0.57
C LEU A 45 -3.80 8.70 -0.05
N GLY A 46 -3.52 7.40 -0.04
CA GLY A 46 -2.33 6.85 -0.71
C GLY A 46 -2.33 7.09 -2.22
N GLN A 47 -3.49 6.96 -2.88
CA GLN A 47 -3.63 7.24 -4.31
C GLN A 47 -3.48 8.72 -4.66
N THR A 48 -3.89 9.63 -3.78
CA THR A 48 -3.69 11.07 -3.95
C THR A 48 -2.23 11.48 -3.74
N LEU A 49 -1.62 10.99 -2.66
CA LEU A 49 -0.24 11.36 -2.30
C LEU A 49 0.81 10.64 -3.16
N GLY A 50 0.51 9.42 -3.64
CA GLY A 50 1.42 8.59 -4.41
C GLY A 50 2.00 9.31 -5.63
N PRO A 51 1.17 9.79 -6.59
CA PRO A 51 1.65 10.53 -7.75
C PRO A 51 2.43 11.80 -7.39
N MET A 52 2.07 12.49 -6.30
CA MET A 52 2.78 13.69 -5.85
C MET A 52 4.21 13.35 -5.39
N ILE A 53 4.37 12.29 -4.58
CA ILE A 53 5.68 11.85 -4.09
C ILE A 53 6.53 11.28 -5.23
N ILE A 54 5.93 10.46 -6.09
CA ILE A 54 6.64 9.88 -7.24
C ILE A 54 7.02 10.95 -8.27
N GLY A 55 6.15 11.93 -8.50
CA GLY A 55 6.41 13.08 -9.37
C GLY A 55 7.58 13.94 -8.87
N PHE A 56 7.72 14.10 -7.54
CA PHE A 56 8.90 14.73 -6.96
C PHE A 56 10.20 13.96 -7.25
N GLY A 57 10.16 12.63 -7.15
CA GLY A 57 11.29 11.77 -7.53
C GLY A 57 11.64 11.89 -9.00
N TYR A 58 10.61 11.93 -9.85
CA TYR A 58 10.77 12.16 -11.28
C TYR A 58 11.46 13.49 -11.59
N GLY A 59 11.08 14.57 -10.90
CA GLY A 59 11.69 15.88 -11.08
C GLY A 59 13.19 15.93 -10.77
N LYS A 60 13.70 15.06 -9.89
CA LYS A 60 15.13 15.04 -9.51
C LYS A 60 16.01 14.20 -10.41
N ASN A 61 15.55 13.02 -10.85
CA ASN A 61 16.39 12.05 -11.56
C ASN A 61 15.63 11.28 -12.65
N GLY A 62 14.59 11.91 -13.22
CA GLY A 62 13.71 11.31 -14.22
C GLY A 62 13.06 10.02 -13.73
N ILE A 63 12.88 9.08 -14.66
CA ILE A 63 12.21 7.81 -14.36
C ILE A 63 12.92 6.98 -13.28
N ASN A 64 14.25 7.08 -13.18
CA ASN A 64 15.03 6.38 -12.15
C ASN A 64 14.70 6.92 -10.75
N GLY A 65 14.58 8.25 -10.62
CA GLY A 65 14.20 8.89 -9.36
C GLY A 65 12.79 8.50 -8.89
N ALA A 66 11.85 8.35 -9.85
CA ALA A 66 10.51 7.83 -9.56
C ALA A 66 10.56 6.40 -8.99
N TYR A 67 11.32 5.49 -9.62
CA TYR A 67 11.46 4.11 -9.14
C TYR A 67 12.18 4.01 -7.80
N TYR A 68 13.23 4.79 -7.57
CA TYR A 68 13.95 4.78 -6.28
C TYR A 68 13.07 5.29 -5.12
N LEU A 69 12.29 6.36 -5.33
CA LEU A 69 11.34 6.80 -4.30
C LEU A 69 10.24 5.77 -4.05
N GLY A 70 9.71 5.14 -5.11
CA GLY A 70 8.73 4.06 -4.97
C GLY A 70 9.29 2.89 -4.16
N ALA A 71 10.52 2.47 -4.45
CA ALA A 71 11.20 1.41 -3.71
C ALA A 71 11.44 1.78 -2.23
N LEU A 72 11.85 3.02 -1.95
CA LEU A 72 12.04 3.51 -0.59
C LEU A 72 10.73 3.50 0.21
N LEU A 73 9.63 4.00 -0.37
CA LEU A 73 8.31 3.98 0.28
C LEU A 73 7.83 2.55 0.55
N ALA A 74 8.02 1.63 -0.41
CA ALA A 74 7.68 0.22 -0.22
C ALA A 74 8.50 -0.42 0.90
N ALA A 75 9.80 -0.12 0.99
CA ALA A 75 10.67 -0.61 2.06
C ALA A 75 10.23 -0.08 3.44
N ILE A 76 9.88 1.21 3.54
CA ILE A 76 9.35 1.80 4.78
C ILE A 76 8.04 1.09 5.17
N GLY A 77 7.12 0.90 4.22
CA GLY A 77 5.86 0.20 4.47
C GLY A 77 6.07 -1.24 4.96
N LEU A 78 7.06 -1.95 4.40
CA LEU A 78 7.44 -3.29 4.83
C LEU A 78 7.98 -3.29 6.28
N VAL A 79 8.89 -2.37 6.61
CA VAL A 79 9.42 -2.23 7.98
C VAL A 79 8.29 -1.94 8.98
N VAL A 80 7.40 -1.01 8.65
CA VAL A 80 6.25 -0.68 9.51
C VAL A 80 5.36 -1.90 9.71
N ALA A 81 4.99 -2.61 8.63
CA ALA A 81 4.16 -3.80 8.71
C ALA A 81 4.77 -4.88 9.62
N PHE A 82 6.06 -5.22 9.43
CA PHE A 82 6.74 -6.20 10.27
C PHE A 82 6.89 -5.76 11.73
N SER A 83 7.13 -4.47 11.98
CA SER A 83 7.23 -3.94 13.34
C SER A 83 5.90 -4.03 14.11
N LEU A 84 4.77 -3.84 13.43
CA LEU A 84 3.43 -3.93 14.01
C LEU A 84 3.00 -5.38 14.23
N ILE A 85 3.29 -6.27 13.27
CA ILE A 85 2.99 -7.71 13.40
C ILE A 85 3.77 -8.31 14.57
N ARG A 86 5.03 -7.92 14.80
CA ARG A 86 5.84 -8.43 15.92
C ARG A 86 5.31 -8.01 17.30
N LYS A 87 4.54 -6.92 17.37
CA LYS A 87 4.05 -6.37 18.63
C LYS A 87 2.72 -6.99 19.08
N ASN A 88 2.00 -7.63 18.16
CA ASN A 88 0.80 -8.42 18.43
C ASN A 88 1.16 -9.89 18.67
#